data_AF-M6ZLV3-F1
#
_entry.id   AF-M6ZLV3-F1
#
_cell.length_a   1.000
_cell.length_b   1.000
_cell.length_c   1.000
_cell.angle_alpha   90.00
_cell.angle_beta   90.00
_cell.angle_gamma   90.00
#
_symmetry.space_group_name_H-M   'P 1'
#
loop_
_entity.id
_entity.type
_entity.pdbx_description
1 polymer ?
#
loop_
_entity_poly.entity_id
_entity_poly.type
_entity_poly.pdbx_seq_one_letter_code
_entity_poly.pdbx_strand_id
1 'polypeptide(L)'
;MSNAASRSIALSFYTFLSRILGLLRDHFMAVSFGTGMVASAFSVAYRLPNMFRNLLAEGTLSQSFLPLYAESGKISEEEAKIMSGAVLSFLFFILSILVGIVFLFSPFFLPILVGGTKEYSNLVIELTYILFFLIVTASLSAIFMAISNSKNRFLFLLFLRSF
;
A
#
# COMPACT_ATOMS: atom_id res chain seq x y z
N MET A 1 21.06 -17.19 -22.28
CA MET A 1 20.71 -15.84 -21.78
C MET A 1 20.99 -15.82 -20.28
N SER A 2 21.69 -14.82 -19.74
CA SER A 2 21.99 -14.80 -18.31
C SER A 2 20.69 -14.76 -17.50
N ASN A 3 20.62 -15.47 -16.37
CA ASN A 3 19.44 -15.48 -15.48
C ASN A 3 19.01 -14.06 -15.07
N ALA A 4 19.91 -13.07 -15.15
CA ALA A 4 19.62 -11.66 -14.89
C ALA A 4 18.74 -11.03 -15.98
N ALA A 5 19.01 -11.28 -17.27
CA ALA A 5 18.24 -10.69 -18.38
C ALA A 5 16.77 -11.15 -18.37
N SER A 6 16.54 -12.45 -18.17
CA SER A 6 15.17 -12.99 -18.07
C SER A 6 14.39 -12.43 -16.87
N ARG A 7 15.07 -12.15 -15.75
CA ARG A 7 14.46 -11.55 -14.56
C ARG A 7 14.09 -10.09 -14.77
N SER A 8 14.96 -9.30 -15.40
CA SER A 8 14.65 -7.91 -15.75
C SER A 8 13.45 -7.82 -16.71
N ILE A 9 13.38 -8.69 -17.71
CA ILE A 9 12.24 -8.76 -18.64
C ILE A 9 10.94 -9.10 -17.90
N ALA A 10 10.97 -10.08 -17.00
CA ALA A 10 9.81 -10.44 -16.19
C ALA A 10 9.34 -9.26 -15.31
N LEU A 11 10.25 -8.57 -14.63
CA LEU A 11 9.93 -7.39 -13.81
C LEU A 11 9.30 -6.26 -14.63
N SER A 12 9.86 -5.95 -15.80
CA SER A 12 9.29 -4.97 -16.72
C SER A 12 7.90 -5.37 -17.20
N PHE A 13 7.70 -6.65 -17.54
CA PHE A 13 6.40 -7.17 -17.95
C PHE A 13 5.36 -7.05 -16.83
N TYR A 14 5.67 -7.49 -15.61
CA TYR A 14 4.75 -7.37 -14.47
C TYR A 14 4.45 -5.92 -14.14
N THR A 15 5.44 -5.03 -14.18
CA THR A 15 5.24 -3.59 -13.97
C THR A 15 4.31 -2.99 -15.03
N PHE A 16 4.52 -3.36 -16.29
CA PHE A 16 3.69 -2.90 -17.40
C PHE A 16 2.25 -3.40 -17.27
N LEU A 17 2.07 -4.69 -16.99
CA LEU A 17 0.76 -5.28 -16.76
C LEU A 17 0.02 -4.60 -15.60
N SER A 18 0.74 -4.31 -14.52
CA SER A 18 0.23 -3.56 -13.37
C SER A 18 -0.28 -2.17 -13.75
N ARG A 19 0.44 -1.46 -14.63
CA ARG A 19 0.00 -0.15 -15.14
C ARG A 19 -1.25 -0.27 -16.00
N ILE A 20 -1.33 -1.28 -16.86
CA ILE A 20 -2.54 -1.55 -17.66
C ILE A 20 -3.73 -1.83 -16.76
N LEU A 21 -3.58 -2.68 -15.74
CA LEU A 21 -4.66 -2.99 -14.79
C LEU A 21 -5.11 -1.74 -14.02
N GLY A 22 -4.17 -0.87 -13.63
CA GLY A 22 -4.48 0.43 -13.04
C GLY A 22 -5.27 1.34 -13.98
N LEU A 23 -4.87 1.42 -15.25
CA LEU A 23 -5.59 2.19 -16.27
C LEU A 23 -7.00 1.64 -16.52
N LEU A 24 -7.15 0.31 -16.55
CA LEU A 24 -8.46 -0.32 -16.69
C LEU A 24 -9.35 -0.02 -15.48
N ARG A 25 -8.82 -0.10 -14.25
CA ARG A 25 -9.53 0.33 -13.04
C ARG A 25 -10.02 1.77 -13.16
N ASP A 26 -9.15 2.68 -13.57
CA ASP A 26 -9.48 4.11 -13.69
C ASP A 26 -10.52 4.34 -14.79
N HIS A 27 -10.45 3.61 -15.90
CA HIS A 27 -11.46 3.62 -16.96
C HIS A 27 -12.81 3.11 -16.46
N PHE A 28 -12.87 1.97 -15.77
CA PHE A 28 -14.12 1.45 -15.22
C PHE A 28 -14.70 2.37 -14.15
N MET A 29 -13.86 3.01 -13.33
CA MET A 29 -14.31 4.03 -12.38
C MET A 29 -14.91 5.24 -13.11
N ALA A 30 -14.26 5.72 -14.16
CA ALA A 30 -14.74 6.83 -14.98
C ALA A 30 -16.05 6.49 -15.73
N VAL A 31 -16.19 5.27 -16.24
CA VAL A 31 -17.41 4.84 -16.98
C VAL A 31 -18.57 4.52 -16.03
N SER A 32 -18.30 3.87 -14.89
CA SER A 32 -19.35 3.44 -13.95
C SER A 32 -19.86 4.58 -13.06
N PHE A 33 -18.98 5.49 -12.65
CA PHE A 33 -19.32 6.59 -11.73
C PHE A 33 -19.30 7.97 -12.40
N GLY A 34 -18.77 8.09 -13.62
CA GLY A 34 -18.72 9.37 -14.36
C GLY A 34 -17.93 10.44 -13.61
N THR A 35 -18.38 11.70 -13.74
CA THR A 35 -18.01 12.82 -12.86
C THR A 35 -18.98 12.97 -11.68
N GLY A 36 -19.65 11.88 -11.28
CA GLY A 36 -20.69 11.89 -10.26
C GLY A 36 -20.14 12.03 -8.84
N MET A 37 -21.06 12.27 -7.91
CA MET A 37 -20.81 12.40 -6.47
C MET A 37 -20.00 11.23 -5.87
N VAL A 38 -20.21 10.00 -6.35
CA VAL A 38 -19.47 8.81 -5.89
C VAL A 38 -18.02 8.83 -6.36
N ALA A 39 -17.77 9.21 -7.61
CA ALA A 39 -16.41 9.30 -8.16
C ALA A 39 -15.58 10.35 -7.42
N SER A 40 -16.17 11.50 -7.11
CA SER A 40 -15.50 12.54 -6.34
C SER A 40 -15.27 12.10 -4.89
N ALA A 41 -16.25 11.46 -4.24
CA ALA A 41 -16.12 10.95 -2.88
C ALA A 41 -15.00 9.91 -2.77
N PHE A 42 -14.96 8.95 -3.70
CA PHE A 42 -13.89 7.95 -3.78
C PHE A 42 -12.52 8.62 -4.00
N SER A 43 -12.43 9.56 -4.94
CA SER A 43 -11.18 10.26 -5.23
C SER A 43 -10.67 11.04 -4.02
N VAL A 44 -11.55 11.64 -3.23
CA VAL A 44 -11.19 12.32 -1.98
C VAL A 44 -10.75 11.30 -0.92
N ALA A 45 -11.55 10.28 -0.67
CA ALA A 45 -11.27 9.25 0.33
C ALA A 45 -9.97 8.47 0.03
N TYR A 46 -9.64 8.26 -1.24
CA TYR A 46 -8.44 7.52 -1.67
C TYR A 46 -7.14 8.31 -1.51
N ARG A 47 -7.18 9.65 -1.48
CA ARG A 47 -5.95 10.48 -1.44
C ARG A 47 -5.08 10.19 -0.24
N LEU A 48 -5.66 10.27 0.96
CA LEU A 48 -4.90 10.11 2.19
C LEU A 48 -4.24 8.72 2.30
N PRO A 49 -4.95 7.59 2.12
CA PRO A 49 -4.31 6.28 2.16
C PRO A 49 -3.30 6.09 1.03
N ASN A 50 -3.54 6.64 -0.17
CA ASN A 50 -2.56 6.57 -1.24
C ASN A 50 -1.27 7.33 -0.92
N MET A 51 -1.35 8.49 -0.24
CA MET A 51 -0.16 9.20 0.24
C MET A 51 0.65 8.35 1.22
N PHE A 52 -0.01 7.71 2.20
CA PHE A 52 0.67 6.82 3.15
C PHE A 52 1.27 5.60 2.46
N ARG A 53 0.55 4.99 1.54
CA ARG A 53 1.08 3.92 0.69
C ARG A 53 2.33 4.38 -0.05
N ASN A 54 2.33 5.57 -0.65
CA ASN A 54 3.49 6.05 -1.38
C ASN A 54 4.68 6.25 -0.43
N LEU A 55 4.46 6.86 0.73
CA LEU A 55 5.50 7.08 1.72
C LEU A 55 6.08 5.77 2.27
N LEU A 56 5.21 4.80 2.59
CA LEU A 56 5.59 3.58 3.30
C LEU A 56 6.00 2.47 2.32
N ALA A 57 5.24 2.26 1.24
CA ALA A 57 5.36 1.11 0.36
C ALA A 57 6.11 1.36 -0.96
N GLU A 58 6.34 2.61 -1.41
CA GLU A 58 7.14 2.86 -2.64
C GLU A 58 8.66 2.69 -2.45
N GLY A 59 9.09 2.24 -1.28
CA GLY A 59 10.44 1.74 -1.06
C GLY A 59 11.14 2.33 0.15
N THR A 60 10.61 3.37 0.79
CA THR A 60 11.24 3.95 1.99
C THR A 60 11.37 2.91 3.10
N LEU A 61 10.28 2.18 3.42
CA LEU A 61 10.34 1.10 4.42
C LEU A 61 11.27 -0.02 3.96
N SER A 62 11.23 -0.43 2.69
CA SER A 62 12.08 -1.50 2.18
C SER A 62 13.58 -1.11 2.22
N GLN A 63 13.91 0.15 1.91
CA GLN A 63 15.28 0.67 1.91
C GLN A 63 15.85 0.78 3.33
N SER A 64 15.04 1.17 4.32
CA SER A 64 15.48 1.18 5.73
C SER A 64 15.50 -0.21 6.36
N PHE A 65 14.61 -1.11 5.92
CA PHE A 65 14.52 -2.48 6.41
C PHE A 65 15.66 -3.39 5.93
N LEU A 66 16.03 -3.31 4.64
CA LEU A 66 16.99 -4.23 4.02
C LEU A 66 18.37 -4.28 4.71
N PRO A 67 19.00 -3.15 5.09
CA PRO A 67 20.29 -3.17 5.79
C PRO A 67 20.22 -3.92 7.12
N LEU A 68 19.18 -3.64 7.91
CA LEU A 68 18.96 -4.28 9.21
C LEU A 68 18.71 -5.79 9.02
N TYR A 69 17.91 -6.17 8.03
CA TYR A 69 17.64 -7.58 7.73
C TYR A 69 18.91 -8.32 7.27
N ALA A 70 19.72 -7.68 6.43
CA ALA A 70 20.99 -8.23 5.95
C ALA A 70 22.02 -8.38 7.08
N GLU A 71 22.09 -7.44 8.01
CA GLU A 71 22.96 -7.51 9.17
C GLU A 71 22.57 -8.64 10.12
N SER A 72 21.28 -8.76 10.47
CA SER A 72 20.80 -9.90 11.26
C SER A 72 21.03 -11.25 10.56
N GLY A 73 20.90 -11.29 9.23
CA GLY A 73 21.17 -12.48 8.42
C GLY A 73 22.64 -12.93 8.38
N LYS A 74 23.60 -12.05 8.72
CA LYS A 74 25.01 -12.44 8.88
C LYS A 74 25.25 -13.23 10.16
N ILE A 75 24.39 -13.06 11.17
CA ILE A 75 24.47 -13.79 12.44
C ILE A 75 23.85 -15.17 12.26
N SER A 76 22.57 -15.22 11.90
CA SER A 76 21.88 -16.47 11.53
C SER A 76 20.58 -16.19 10.78
N GLU A 77 19.99 -17.23 10.16
CA GLU A 77 18.65 -17.11 9.57
C GLU A 77 17.57 -16.89 10.63
N GLU A 78 17.76 -17.37 11.87
CA GLU A 78 16.80 -17.20 12.94
C GLU A 78 16.78 -15.76 13.47
N GLU A 79 17.96 -15.15 13.66
CA GLU A 79 18.07 -13.72 13.99
C GLU A 79 17.38 -12.83 12.95
N ALA A 80 17.54 -13.14 11.65
CA ALA A 80 16.85 -12.43 10.59
C ALA A 80 15.32 -12.57 10.67
N LYS A 81 14.81 -13.74 11.04
CA LYS A 81 13.37 -13.95 11.26
C LYS A 81 12.86 -13.15 12.47
N ILE A 82 13.54 -13.22 13.61
CA ILE A 82 13.19 -12.49 14.83
C ILE A 82 13.14 -10.99 14.55
N MET A 83 14.18 -10.45 13.92
CA MET A 83 14.22 -9.05 13.49
C MET A 83 13.01 -8.71 12.61
N SER A 84 12.76 -9.52 11.57
CA SER A 84 11.66 -9.24 10.63
C SER A 84 10.30 -9.29 11.31
N GLY A 85 10.10 -10.22 12.24
CA GLY A 85 8.89 -10.33 13.06
C GLY A 85 8.71 -9.14 13.98
N ALA A 86 9.79 -8.65 14.61
CA ALA A 86 9.74 -7.45 15.44
C ALA A 86 9.34 -6.21 14.62
N VAL A 87 9.95 -6.01 13.44
CA VAL A 87 9.61 -4.90 12.54
C VAL A 87 8.17 -4.99 12.06
N LEU A 88 7.72 -6.17 11.60
CA LEU A 88 6.35 -6.39 11.14
C LEU A 88 5.33 -6.14 12.25
N SER A 89 5.60 -6.62 13.47
CA SER A 89 4.72 -6.42 14.63
C SER A 89 4.63 -4.95 15.03
N PHE A 90 5.77 -4.26 15.10
CA PHE A 90 5.83 -2.84 15.38
C PHE A 90 5.10 -2.00 14.33
N LEU A 91 5.34 -2.29 13.05
CA LEU A 91 4.66 -1.64 11.94
C LEU A 91 3.15 -1.87 11.98
N PHE A 92 2.72 -3.12 12.19
CA PHE A 92 1.30 -3.46 12.31
C PHE A 92 0.63 -2.73 13.48
N PHE A 93 1.31 -2.65 14.63
CA PHE A 93 0.81 -1.95 15.81
C PHE A 93 0.62 -0.44 15.55
N ILE A 94 1.65 0.23 15.03
CA ILE A 94 1.58 1.68 14.73
C ILE A 94 0.51 1.97 13.67
N LEU A 95 0.43 1.16 12.61
CA LEU A 95 -0.57 1.37 11.57
C LEU A 95 -1.99 1.09 12.09
N SER A 96 -2.17 0.14 13.00
CA SER A 96 -3.46 -0.09 13.65
C SER A 96 -3.90 1.10 14.50
N ILE A 97 -2.97 1.71 15.25
CA ILE A 97 -3.24 2.96 15.99
C ILE A 97 -3.62 4.08 15.02
N LEU A 98 -2.87 4.24 13.93
CA LEU A 98 -3.15 5.26 12.92
C LEU A 98 -4.54 5.08 12.29
N VAL A 99 -4.91 3.85 11.94
CA VAL A 99 -6.26 3.50 11.45
C VAL A 99 -7.31 3.85 12.50
N GLY A 100 -7.09 3.50 13.77
CA GLY A 100 -7.99 3.84 14.87
C GLY A 100 -8.19 5.35 15.04
N ILE A 101 -7.11 6.14 14.95
CA ILE A 101 -7.16 7.61 14.97
C ILE A 101 -8.01 8.12 13.82
N VAL A 102 -7.76 7.65 12.58
CA VAL A 102 -8.56 8.08 11.43
C VAL A 102 -10.02 7.71 11.60
N PHE A 103 -10.33 6.53 12.12
CA PHE A 103 -11.72 6.11 12.36
C PHE A 103 -12.42 7.02 13.38
N LEU A 104 -11.71 7.38 14.45
CA LEU A 104 -12.26 8.24 15.50
C LEU A 104 -12.48 9.68 15.02
N PHE A 105 -11.56 10.22 14.23
CA PHE A 105 -11.56 11.64 13.85
C PHE A 105 -12.28 11.94 12.53
N SER A 106 -12.38 10.97 11.62
CA SER A 106 -13.06 11.14 10.32
C SER A 106 -14.44 11.80 10.39
N PRO A 107 -15.38 11.40 11.28
CA PRO A 107 -16.73 11.98 11.29
C PRO A 107 -16.76 13.44 11.74
N PHE A 108 -15.73 13.90 12.46
CA PHE A 108 -15.63 15.28 12.91
C PHE A 108 -14.94 16.17 11.88
N PHE A 109 -13.86 15.68 11.26
CA PHE A 109 -13.03 16.49 10.38
C PHE A 109 -13.41 16.41 8.90
N LEU A 110 -13.78 15.24 8.38
CA LEU A 110 -14.08 15.09 6.95
C LEU A 110 -15.27 15.94 6.48
N PRO A 111 -16.39 16.07 7.23
CA PRO A 111 -17.46 16.97 6.80
C PRO A 111 -17.03 18.43 6.68
N ILE A 112 -16.12 18.88 7.54
CA ILE A 112 -15.58 20.25 7.53
C ILE A 112 -14.59 20.43 6.35
N LEU A 113 -13.73 19.45 6.13
CA LEU A 113 -12.67 19.50 5.12
C LEU A 113 -13.20 19.43 3.69
N VAL A 114 -14.18 18.55 3.45
CA VAL A 114 -14.67 18.29 2.08
C VAL A 114 -15.91 19.15 1.77
N GLY A 115 -16.65 19.59 2.78
CA GLY A 115 -17.88 20.35 2.61
C GLY A 115 -18.96 19.57 1.84
N GLY A 116 -19.93 20.29 1.28
CA GLY A 116 -21.01 19.71 0.49
C GLY A 116 -22.20 19.22 1.32
N THR A 117 -23.00 18.32 0.75
CA THR A 117 -24.19 17.76 1.41
C THR A 117 -23.80 16.76 2.49
N LYS A 118 -24.68 16.56 3.48
CA LYS A 118 -24.48 15.54 4.52
C LYS A 118 -24.35 14.12 3.94
N GLU A 119 -25.06 13.84 2.85
CA GLU A 119 -24.96 12.58 2.12
C GLU A 119 -23.55 12.39 1.52
N TYR A 120 -22.98 13.45 0.95
CA TYR A 120 -21.64 13.41 0.38
C TYR A 120 -20.56 13.18 1.44
N SER A 121 -20.60 13.94 2.54
CA SER A 121 -19.62 13.79 3.61
C SER A 121 -19.69 12.41 4.26
N ASN A 122 -20.89 11.87 4.47
CA ASN A 122 -21.08 10.51 4.97
C ASN A 122 -20.47 9.46 4.03
N LEU A 123 -20.69 9.59 2.71
CA LEU A 123 -20.11 8.69 1.73
C LEU A 123 -18.57 8.74 1.76
N VAL A 124 -17.97 9.93 1.89
CA VAL A 124 -16.51 10.07 2.03
C VAL A 124 -16.00 9.39 3.29
N ILE A 125 -16.72 9.50 4.41
CA ILE A 125 -16.36 8.84 5.68
C ILE A 125 -16.38 7.31 5.51
N GLU A 126 -17.46 6.75 4.95
CA GLU A 126 -17.59 5.30 4.72
C GLU A 126 -16.49 4.77 3.81
N LEU A 127 -16.23 5.46 2.70
CA LEU A 127 -15.15 5.11 1.78
C LEU A 127 -13.77 5.24 2.44
N THR A 128 -13.58 6.25 3.30
CA THR A 128 -12.33 6.40 4.06
C THR A 128 -12.10 5.18 4.94
N TYR A 129 -13.10 4.69 5.68
CA TYR A 129 -12.93 3.52 6.53
C TYR A 129 -12.51 2.27 5.77
N ILE A 130 -13.10 2.05 4.59
CA ILE A 130 -12.77 0.90 3.75
C ILE A 130 -11.35 1.06 3.16
N LEU A 131 -11.04 2.22 2.60
CA LEU A 131 -9.80 2.46 1.88
C LEU A 131 -8.60 2.64 2.81
N PHE A 132 -8.78 3.13 4.04
CA PHE A 132 -7.67 3.35 4.95
C PHE A 132 -7.00 2.05 5.42
N PHE A 133 -7.77 0.96 5.45
CA PHE A 133 -7.23 -0.38 5.74
C PHE A 133 -6.17 -0.83 4.72
N LEU A 134 -6.20 -0.29 3.50
CA LEU A 134 -5.21 -0.56 2.44
C LEU A 134 -3.78 -0.23 2.87
N ILE A 135 -3.57 0.74 3.76
CA ILE A 135 -2.23 1.13 4.21
C ILE A 135 -1.55 -0.02 4.96
N VAL A 136 -2.30 -0.73 5.82
CA VAL A 136 -1.78 -1.85 6.61
C VAL A 136 -1.29 -2.95 5.66
N THR A 137 -2.15 -3.37 4.74
CA THR A 137 -1.85 -4.46 3.81
C THR A 137 -0.74 -4.08 2.84
N ALA A 138 -0.75 -2.85 2.31
CA ALA A 138 0.29 -2.36 1.40
C ALA A 138 1.67 -2.29 2.10
N SER A 139 1.72 -1.79 3.33
CA SER A 139 2.98 -1.64 4.09
C SER A 139 3.57 -2.99 4.49
N LEU A 140 2.75 -3.93 4.96
CA LEU A 140 3.19 -5.29 5.27
C LEU A 140 3.70 -6.01 4.00
N SER A 141 2.98 -5.88 2.89
CA SER A 141 3.38 -6.43 1.60
C SER A 141 4.74 -5.91 1.13
N ALA A 142 5.04 -4.62 1.34
CA ALA A 142 6.33 -4.04 0.99
C ALA A 142 7.50 -4.66 1.76
N ILE A 143 7.32 -5.02 3.04
CA ILE A 143 8.33 -5.73 3.83
C ILE A 143 8.50 -7.17 3.33
N PHE A 144 7.40 -7.89 3.10
CA PHE A 144 7.49 -9.25 2.52
C PHE A 144 8.17 -9.26 1.15
N MET A 145 7.94 -8.22 0.34
CA MET A 145 8.59 -8.05 -0.95
C MET A 145 10.10 -7.81 -0.78
N ALA A 146 10.49 -6.98 0.19
CA ALA A 146 11.90 -6.73 0.51
C ALA A 146 12.63 -8.02 0.93
N ILE A 147 12.03 -8.83 1.80
CA ILE A 147 12.56 -10.13 2.23
C ILE A 147 12.72 -11.07 1.02
N SER A 148 11.69 -11.16 0.18
CA SER A 148 11.68 -12.05 -0.98
C SER A 148 12.73 -11.66 -2.03
N ASN A 149 12.87 -10.35 -2.27
CA ASN A 149 13.87 -9.79 -3.17
C ASN A 149 15.30 -10.05 -2.65
N SER A 150 15.52 -9.90 -1.34
CA SER A 150 16.81 -10.23 -0.69
C SER A 150 17.20 -11.71 -0.90
N LYS A 151 16.22 -12.62 -0.82
CA LYS A 151 16.42 -14.07 -1.04
C LYS A 151 16.45 -14.49 -2.52
N ASN A 152 16.48 -13.56 -3.47
CA ASN A 152 16.40 -13.84 -4.92
C ASN A 152 15.14 -14.61 -5.38
N ARG A 153 14.05 -14.62 -4.58
CA ARG A 153 12.76 -15.28 -4.91
C ARG A 153 11.74 -14.21 -5.32
N PHE A 154 11.89 -13.68 -6.53
CA PHE A 154 11.32 -12.40 -6.99
C PHE A 154 9.85 -12.39 -7.47
N LEU A 155 9.13 -13.52 -7.49
CA LEU A 155 8.02 -13.65 -8.44
C LEU A 155 6.60 -13.34 -7.96
N PHE A 156 6.31 -13.32 -6.65
CA PHE A 156 4.90 -13.32 -6.23
C PHE A 156 4.33 -11.97 -5.74
N LEU A 157 5.15 -11.07 -5.19
CA LEU A 157 4.63 -9.90 -4.47
C LEU A 157 4.48 -8.62 -5.31
N LEU A 158 5.05 -8.57 -6.53
CA LEU A 158 4.96 -7.38 -7.39
C LEU A 158 3.51 -6.98 -7.71
N PHE A 159 2.58 -7.94 -7.70
CA PHE A 159 1.16 -7.75 -8.04
C PHE A 159 0.41 -6.84 -7.04
N LEU A 160 0.86 -6.75 -5.79
CA LEU A 160 0.25 -5.88 -4.78
C LEU A 160 0.69 -4.42 -4.91
N ARG A 161 1.67 -4.11 -5.78
CA ARG A 161 2.22 -2.76 -5.91
C ARG A 161 1.30 -1.78 -6.64
N SER A 162 0.25 -2.24 -7.35
CA SER A 162 -0.62 -1.36 -8.15
C SER A 162 -2.09 -1.30 -7.76
N PHE A 163 -2.52 -2.08 -6.76
CA PHE A 163 -3.86 -1.98 -6.17
C PHE A 163 -3.83 -1.21 -4.89
#